data_AF-A0A536X7R7-F1
#
_entry.id   AF-A0A536X7R7-F1
#
_cell.length_a   1.000
_cell.length_b   1.000
_cell.length_c   1.000
_cell.angle_alpha   90.00
_cell.angle_beta   90.00
_cell.angle_gamma   90.00
#
_symmetry.space_group_name_H-M   'P 1'
#
loop_
_entity.id
_entity.type
_entity.pdbx_description
1 polymer ?
#
loop_
_entity_poly.entity_id
_entity_poly.type
_entity_poly.pdbx_seq_one_letter_code
_entity_poly.pdbx_strand_id
1 'polypeptide(L)' 'RVGVQGIAGAELAHSAEIDVAPAQARWVTLAVRVPPQSAQALGPGAHPIRFQIATASDASSAVSEKSTFVVPR' A
#
# COMPACT_ATOMS: atom_id res chain seq x y z
N ARG A 1 0.13 -10.66 3.89
CA ARG A 1 -0.86 -9.72 3.31
C ARG A 1 -0.27 -8.32 3.25
N VAL A 2 -0.67 -7.51 2.27
CA VAL A 2 -0.28 -6.11 2.17
C VAL A 2 -1.53 -5.23 2.08
N GLY A 3 -1.54 -4.12 2.81
CA GLY A 3 -2.52 -3.04 2.72
C GLY A 3 -1.85 -1.69 2.51
N VAL A 4 -2.64 -0.65 2.26
CA VAL A 4 -2.16 0.73 2.07
C VAL A 4 -2.93 1.70 2.96
N GLN A 5 -2.23 2.68 3.51
CA GLN A 5 -2.80 3.77 4.31
C GLN A 5 -2.19 5.12 3.92
N GLY A 6 -2.81 6.21 4.37
CA GLY A 6 -2.33 7.58 4.20
C GLY A 6 -3.22 8.44 3.31
N ILE A 7 -4.06 7.83 2.48
CA ILE A 7 -5.02 8.53 1.62
C ILE A 7 -6.40 7.88 1.79
N ALA A 8 -7.42 8.71 1.97
CA ALA A 8 -8.79 8.24 2.14
C ALA A 8 -9.27 7.48 0.89
N GLY A 9 -9.74 6.25 1.09
CA GLY A 9 -10.20 5.37 0.01
C GLY A 9 -9.10 4.79 -0.86
N ALA A 10 -7.82 5.00 -0.53
CA ALA A 10 -6.74 4.33 -1.24
C ALA A 10 -6.78 2.82 -0.99
N GLU A 11 -6.64 2.06 -2.06
CA GLU A 11 -6.67 0.60 -2.03
C GLU A 11 -5.60 0.01 -2.96
N LEU A 12 -5.24 -1.25 -2.73
CA LEU A 12 -4.48 -2.00 -3.71
C LEU A 12 -5.42 -2.49 -4.81
N ALA A 13 -5.00 -2.36 -6.07
CA ALA A 13 -5.80 -2.79 -7.22
C ALA A 13 -6.14 -4.29 -7.20
N HIS A 14 -5.34 -5.09 -6.49
CA HIS A 14 -5.56 -6.51 -6.26
C HIS A 14 -5.22 -6.84 -4.81
N SER A 15 -5.88 -7.84 -4.24
CA SER A 15 -5.51 -8.38 -2.93
C SER A 15 -4.09 -8.95 -2.98
N ALA A 16 -3.23 -8.46 -2.10
CA ALA A 16 -1.83 -8.87 -2.02
C ALA A 16 -1.61 -9.88 -0.89
N GLU A 17 -2.16 -11.08 -1.08
CA GLU A 17 -1.75 -12.27 -0.33
C GLU A 17 -0.56 -12.92 -1.05
N ILE A 18 0.54 -13.10 -0.32
CA ILE A 18 1.82 -13.47 -0.90
C ILE A 18 2.39 -14.59 -0.04
N ASP A 19 2.55 -15.76 -0.65
CA ASP A 19 3.25 -16.87 -0.04
C ASP A 19 4.77 -16.69 -0.20
N VAL A 20 5.47 -16.79 0.92
CA VAL A 20 6.93 -16.69 1.01
C VAL A 20 7.43 -17.90 1.81
N ALA A 21 8.27 -18.73 1.18
CA ALA A 21 8.85 -19.90 1.82
C ALA A 21 9.95 -19.50 2.83
N PRO A 22 10.34 -20.39 3.75
CA PRO A 22 11.43 -20.12 4.69
C PRO A 22 12.71 -19.69 3.97
N ALA A 23 13.35 -18.62 4.46
CA ALA A 23 14.54 -18.00 3.88
C ALA A 23 14.41 -17.55 2.40
N GLN A 24 13.19 -17.45 1.86
CA GLN A 24 12.95 -16.92 0.52
C GLN A 24 12.82 -15.40 0.53
N ALA A 25 13.33 -14.75 -0.51
CA ALA A 25 13.04 -13.35 -0.83
C ALA A 25 12.21 -13.27 -2.12
N ARG A 26 11.16 -12.44 -2.12
CA ARG A 26 10.32 -12.19 -3.29
C ARG A 26 10.10 -10.70 -3.50
N TRP A 27 10.27 -10.28 -4.75
CA TRP A 27 9.84 -8.96 -5.21
C TRP A 27 8.39 -9.05 -5.67
N VAL A 28 7.59 -8.06 -5.31
CA VAL A 28 6.16 -8.00 -5.66
C VAL A 28 5.84 -6.61 -6.19
N THR A 29 5.15 -6.55 -7.32
CA THR A 29 4.64 -5.29 -7.86
C THR A 29 3.28 -4.98 -7.25
N LEU A 30 3.13 -3.78 -6.69
CA LEU A 30 1.89 -3.31 -6.10
C LEU A 30 1.37 -2.13 -6.92
N ALA A 31 0.05 -2.11 -7.15
CA ALA A 31 -0.63 -0.99 -7.79
C ALA A 31 -1.62 -0.38 -6.78
N VAL A 32 -1.43 0.89 -6.45
CA VAL A 32 -2.33 1.65 -5.56
C VAL A 32 -3.33 2.42 -6.42
N ARG A 33 -4.63 2.29 -6.12
CA ARG A 33 -5.70 3.09 -6.71
C ARG A 33 -6.21 4.06 -5.66
N VAL A 34 -6.43 5.30 -6.09
CA VAL A 34 -7.03 6.36 -5.28
C VAL A 34 -8.28 6.85 -5.99
N PRO A 35 -9.43 6.96 -5.30
CA PRO A 35 -10.65 7.50 -5.89
C PRO A 35 -10.42 8.92 -6.45
N PRO A 36 -11.03 9.28 -7.58
CA PRO A 36 -10.88 10.60 -8.18
C PRO A 36 -11.19 11.75 -7.22
N GLN A 37 -12.19 11.60 -6.36
CA GLN A 37 -12.60 12.60 -5.38
C GLN A 37 -11.50 12.82 -4.32
N SER A 38 -10.86 11.74 -3.85
CA SER A 38 -9.72 11.82 -2.93
C SER A 38 -8.51 12.47 -3.59
N ALA A 39 -8.21 12.12 -4.85
CA ALA A 39 -7.13 12.75 -5.60
C ALA A 39 -7.37 14.26 -5.82
N GLN A 40 -8.60 14.67 -6.12
CA GLN A 40 -8.99 16.07 -6.24
C GLN A 40 -8.84 16.82 -4.90
N ALA A 41 -9.29 16.22 -3.80
CA ALA A 41 -9.17 16.81 -2.47
C ALA A 41 -7.71 16.99 -2.01
N LEU A 42 -6.83 16.06 -2.37
CA LEU A 42 -5.39 16.15 -2.10
C LEU A 42 -4.69 17.23 -2.93
N GLY A 43 -5.15 17.45 -4.16
CA GLY A 43 -4.49 18.33 -5.13
C GLY A 43 -3.17 17.75 -5.67
N PRO A 44 -2.57 18.42 -6.67
CA PRO A 44 -1.31 17.99 -7.27
C PRO A 44 -0.17 18.02 -6.25
N GLY A 45 0.66 16.98 -6.25
CA GLY A 45 1.78 16.88 -5.31
C GLY A 45 2.15 15.45 -4.92
N ALA A 46 3.15 15.37 -4.04
CA ALA A 46 3.63 14.12 -3.45
C ALA A 46 2.97 13.92 -2.08
N HIS A 47 2.18 12.86 -1.95
CA HIS A 47 1.39 12.55 -0.76
C HIS A 47 1.93 11.30 -0.08
N PRO A 48 2.25 11.34 1.22
CA PRO A 48 2.82 10.18 1.91
C PRO A 48 1.79 9.06 2.01
N ILE A 49 2.22 7.84 1.72
CA ILE A 49 1.47 6.62 1.97
C ILE A 49 2.32 5.65 2.80
N ARG A 50 1.68 4.65 3.40
CA ARG A 50 2.37 3.57 4.10
C ARG A 50 1.81 2.23 3.65
N PHE A 51 2.69 1.30 3.30
CA PHE A 51 2.32 -0.09 3.10
C PHE A 51 2.32 -0.80 4.45
N GLN A 52 1.21 -1.45 4.76
CA GLN A 52 1.07 -2.28 5.95
C GLN A 52 1.27 -3.73 5.55
N ILE A 53 2.39 -4.30 5.95
CA ILE A 53 2.77 -5.68 5.63
C ILE A 53 2.61 -6.49 6.91
N ALA A 54 1.77 -7.51 6.89
CA ALA A 54 1.56 -8.38 8.05
C ALA A 54 1.46 -9.83 7.62
N THR A 55 1.79 -10.74 8.55
CA THR A 55 1.50 -12.16 8.34
C THR A 55 -0.02 -12.40 8.36
N ALA A 56 -0.49 -13.46 7.70
CA ALA A 56 -1.91 -13.77 7.68
C ALA A 56 -2.41 -14.31 9.04
N SER A 57 -1.55 -15.04 9.75
CA SER A 57 -1.84 -15.68 11.04
C SER A 57 -1.65 -14.76 12.25
N ASP A 58 -0.82 -13.72 12.13
CA ASP A 58 -0.49 -12.82 13.23
C ASP A 58 -0.31 -11.38 12.74
N ALA A 59 -1.24 -10.52 13.17
CA ALA A 59 -1.22 -9.09 12.87
C ALA A 59 -0.28 -8.28 13.78
N SER A 60 0.20 -8.85 14.89
CA SER A 60 1.14 -8.17 15.80
C SER A 60 2.53 -8.03 15.17
N SER A 61 2.89 -8.95 14.29
CA SER A 61 4.08 -8.89 13.43
C SER A 61 3.79 -8.08 12.15
N ALA A 62 3.47 -6.79 12.31
CA ALA A 62 3.24 -5.87 11.20
C ALA A 62 4.41 -4.91 10.97
N VAL A 63 4.79 -4.73 9.71
CA VAL A 63 5.76 -3.74 9.25
C VAL A 63 5.03 -2.62 8.51
N SER A 64 5.33 -1.39 8.87
CA SER A 64 4.84 -0.18 8.19
C SER A 64 5.94 0.42 7.34
N GLU A 65 5.90 0.18 6.03
CA GLU A 65 6.89 0.70 5.08
C GLU A 65 6.43 2.05 4.48
N LYS A 66 7.30 3.05 4.50
CA LYS A 66 7.00 4.40 3.99
C LYS A 66 7.06 4.45 2.46
N SER A 67 6.17 5.20 1.83
CA SER A 67 6.20 5.49 0.40
C SER A 67 5.45 6.78 0.07
N THR A 68 5.29 7.08 -1.21
CA THR A 68 4.68 8.33 -1.70
C THR A 68 3.78 8.03 -2.91
N PHE A 69 2.57 8.57 -2.90
CA PHE A 69 1.67 8.62 -4.05
C PHE A 69 1.73 10.02 -4.68
N VAL A 70 1.96 10.10 -5.99
CA VAL A 70 2.08 11.38 -6.69
C VAL A 70 0.80 11.65 -7.47
N VAL A 71 0.16 12.78 -7.19
CA VAL A 71 -0.93 13.33 -8.01
C VAL A 71 -0.30 14.31 -9.02
N PRO A 72 -0.40 14.04 -10.33
CA PRO A 72 0.14 14.92 -11.37
C PRO A 72 -0.49 16.32 -11.34
N ARG A 73 0.23 17.29 -11.90
CA ARG A 73 -0.32 18.61 -12.21
C ARG A 73 -1.26 18.55 -13.40
#